data_AF-A0ABD1FWW8-F1
#
_entry.id   AF-A0ABD1FWW8-F1
#
_cell.length_a   1.000
_cell.length_b   1.000
_cell.length_c   1.000
_cell.angle_alpha   90.00
_cell.angle_beta   90.00
_cell.angle_gamma   90.00
#
_symmetry.space_group_name_H-M   'P 1'
#
loop_
_entity.id
_entity.type
_entity.pdbx_description
1 polymer ?
#
loop_
_entity_poly.entity_id
_entity_poly.type
_entity_poly.pdbx_seq_one_letter_code
_entity_poly.pdbx_strand_id
1 'polypeptide(L)'
;MMKLTAQVEDISRSTLLITADTVVVYQGTIREKPTTAEEARRFIRDYSGGSGKVVGSAVVTNLVTGSRKGGWESAEVYFLEIPDEVIDGLIEEGITFNVAGGLMLEHPLILPLVDTVVGTADCVMGLSKTLTEKLMKEALVEAMV
;
A
#
# COMPACT_ATOMS: atom_id res chain seq x y z
N MET A 1 -6.39 10.69 3.15
CA MET A 1 -6.12 12.12 2.81
C MET A 1 -4.61 12.34 2.79
N MET A 2 -4.02 12.55 1.61
CA MET A 2 -2.58 12.66 1.39
C MET A 2 -2.04 13.93 2.08
N LYS A 3 -1.31 13.79 3.20
CA LYS A 3 -0.71 14.93 3.91
C LYS A 3 0.60 15.33 3.24
N LEU A 4 0.57 16.39 2.44
CA LEU A 4 1.77 16.96 1.82
C LEU A 4 2.51 17.84 2.83
N THR A 5 3.75 17.50 3.17
CA THR A 5 4.71 18.44 3.76
C THR A 5 5.93 18.46 2.85
N ALA A 6 5.86 19.24 1.76
CA ALA A 6 6.98 19.37 0.84
C ALA A 6 7.93 20.45 1.39
N GLN A 7 9.12 20.07 1.84
CA GLN A 7 10.24 20.99 2.00
C GLN A 7 10.84 21.19 0.61
N VAL A 8 10.51 22.32 -0.02
CA VAL A 8 11.01 22.68 -1.35
C VAL A 8 12.16 23.67 -1.16
N GLU A 9 13.40 23.17 -1.15
CA GLU A 9 14.59 24.02 -1.23
C GLU A 9 15.31 23.83 -2.58
N ASP A 10 15.76 24.97 -3.11
CA ASP A 10 16.60 25.21 -4.31
C ASP A 10 16.62 24.13 -5.42
N ILE A 11 15.64 24.18 -6.33
CA ILE A 11 15.47 23.22 -7.43
C ILE A 11 16.32 23.61 -8.65
N SER A 12 17.64 23.54 -8.54
CA SER A 12 18.55 23.68 -9.69
C SER A 12 18.81 22.36 -10.44
N ARG A 13 18.26 21.24 -9.96
CA ARG A 13 18.37 19.89 -10.54
C ARG A 13 16.99 19.34 -10.88
N SER A 14 16.91 18.42 -11.85
CA SER A 14 15.67 17.67 -12.14
C SER A 14 15.21 16.90 -10.90
N THR A 15 14.20 17.41 -10.20
CA THR A 15 13.64 16.82 -8.98
C THR A 15 12.26 16.22 -9.28
N LEU A 16 12.09 14.93 -8.97
CA LEU A 16 10.81 14.24 -9.05
C LEU A 16 10.22 14.09 -7.63
N LEU A 17 8.99 14.54 -7.44
CA LEU A 17 8.17 14.27 -6.26
C LEU A 17 7.33 13.02 -6.52
N ILE A 18 7.54 11.98 -5.72
CA ILE A 18 6.73 10.75 -5.76
C ILE A 18 5.79 10.78 -4.57
N THR A 19 4.50 10.61 -4.84
CA THR A 19 3.46 10.49 -3.82
C THR A 19 2.69 9.22 -4.07
N ALA A 20 2.41 8.45 -3.03
CA ALA A 20 1.69 7.18 -3.14
C ALA A 20 0.63 7.03 -2.05
N ASP A 21 -0.34 6.18 -2.31
CA ASP A 21 -1.37 5.79 -1.34
C ASP A 21 -1.76 4.34 -1.56
N THR A 22 -2.15 3.66 -0.49
CA THR A 22 -2.47 2.22 -0.50
C THR A 22 -3.68 1.95 0.36
N VAL A 23 -4.63 1.22 -0.22
CA VAL A 23 -5.86 0.82 0.47
C VAL A 23 -6.11 -0.67 0.30
N VAL A 24 -6.82 -1.27 1.26
CA VAL A 24 -7.34 -2.63 1.13
C VAL A 24 -8.81 -2.56 0.74
N VAL A 25 -9.22 -3.41 -0.20
CA VAL A 25 -10.60 -3.57 -0.66
C VAL A 25 -11.04 -4.99 -0.31
N TYR A 26 -12.14 -5.09 0.41
CA TYR A 26 -12.75 -6.37 0.77
C TYR A 26 -14.25 -6.32 0.48
N GLN A 27 -14.74 -7.26 -0.32
CA GLN A 27 -16.15 -7.33 -0.74
C GLN A 27 -16.72 -5.98 -1.21
N GLY A 28 -15.96 -5.26 -2.02
CA GLY A 28 -16.36 -3.95 -2.56
C GLY A 28 -16.25 -2.77 -1.59
N THR A 29 -15.81 -2.99 -0.35
CA THR A 29 -15.63 -1.95 0.67
C THR A 29 -14.16 -1.63 0.87
N ILE A 30 -13.83 -0.33 0.89
CA ILE A 30 -12.49 0.15 1.22
C ILE A 30 -12.28 0.05 2.74
N ARG A 31 -11.18 -0.56 3.14
CA ARG A 31 -10.70 -0.66 4.51
C ARG A 31 -9.43 0.15 4.67
N GLU A 32 -9.55 1.26 5.39
CA GLU A 32 -8.39 2.02 5.85
C GLU A 32 -7.76 1.35 7.08
N LYS A 33 -7.07 2.12 7.92
CA LYS A 33 -6.49 1.62 9.16
C LYS A 33 -7.60 1.36 10.17
N PRO A 34 -7.64 0.20 10.85
CA PRO A 34 -8.61 -0.03 11.90
C PRO A 34 -8.41 0.98 13.03
N THR A 35 -9.50 1.44 13.62
CA THR A 35 -9.49 2.46 14.71
C THR A 35 -9.71 1.86 16.09
N THR A 36 -10.18 0.61 16.15
CA THR A 36 -10.50 -0.13 17.38
C THR A 36 -10.04 -1.58 17.27
N ALA A 37 -9.78 -2.22 18.41
CA ALA A 37 -9.36 -3.62 18.46
C ALA A 37 -10.43 -4.55 17.87
N GLU A 38 -11.71 -4.25 18.08
CA GLU A 38 -12.85 -4.99 17.54
C GLU A 38 -12.88 -4.91 16.00
N GLU A 39 -12.59 -3.73 15.45
CA GLU A 39 -12.48 -3.53 14.01
C GLU A 39 -11.27 -4.25 13.41
N ALA A 40 -10.10 -4.16 14.06
CA ALA A 40 -8.91 -4.88 13.64
C ALA A 40 -9.15 -6.39 13.62
N ARG A 41 -9.74 -6.94 14.69
CA ARG A 41 -10.11 -8.36 14.78
C ARG A 41 -11.07 -8.77 13.67
N ARG A 42 -12.11 -7.97 13.41
CA ARG A 42 -13.07 -8.23 12.33
C ARG A 42 -12.36 -8.25 10.98
N PHE A 43 -11.53 -7.25 10.69
CA PHE A 43 -10.79 -7.21 9.43
C PHE A 43 -9.94 -8.45 9.24
N ILE A 44 -9.11 -8.81 10.24
CA ILE A 44 -8.21 -9.96 10.16
C ILE A 44 -8.99 -11.27 9.98
N ARG A 45 -10.08 -11.47 10.74
CA ARG A 45 -10.95 -12.66 10.60
C ARG A 45 -11.58 -12.76 9.23
N ASP A 46 -12.01 -11.65 8.64
CA ASP A 46 -12.65 -11.65 7.33
C ASP A 46 -11.71 -12.13 6.20
N TYR A 47 -10.40 -12.03 6.40
CA TYR A 47 -9.40 -12.54 5.45
C TYR A 47 -8.99 -14.00 5.73
N SER A 48 -9.29 -14.54 6.91
CA SER A 48 -8.94 -15.92 7.31
C SER A 48 -9.54 -16.92 6.32
N GLY A 49 -8.68 -17.77 5.74
CA GLY A 49 -9.09 -18.73 4.71
C GLY A 49 -9.61 -18.09 3.41
N GLY A 50 -9.48 -16.78 3.26
CA GLY A 50 -10.00 -15.98 2.15
C GLY A 50 -8.92 -15.10 1.53
N SER A 51 -9.31 -13.91 1.09
CA SER A 51 -8.39 -12.95 0.47
C SER A 51 -8.65 -11.50 0.85
N GLY A 52 -7.58 -10.70 0.75
CA GLY A 52 -7.64 -9.24 0.77
C GLY A 52 -7.06 -8.68 -0.52
N LYS A 53 -7.81 -7.79 -1.19
CA LYS A 53 -7.31 -7.08 -2.37
C LYS A 53 -6.64 -5.77 -1.93
N VAL A 54 -5.43 -5.54 -2.37
CA VAL A 54 -4.69 -4.28 -2.15
C VAL A 54 -4.71 -3.48 -3.44
N VAL A 55 -4.95 -2.18 -3.32
CA VAL A 55 -4.85 -1.22 -4.43
C VAL A 55 -3.84 -0.16 -4.04
N GLY A 56 -2.75 -0.10 -4.78
CA GLY A 56 -1.68 0.87 -4.62
C GLY A 56 -1.72 1.89 -5.77
N SER A 57 -1.56 3.17 -5.45
CA SER A 57 -1.47 4.25 -6.43
C SER A 57 -0.18 5.03 -6.25
N ALA A 58 0.35 5.55 -7.35
CA ALA A 58 1.51 6.42 -7.35
C ALA A 58 1.30 7.58 -8.33
N VAL A 59 1.78 8.75 -7.95
CA VAL A 59 1.86 9.94 -8.80
C VAL A 59 3.29 10.47 -8.73
N VAL A 60 3.90 10.64 -9.90
CA VAL A 60 5.21 11.25 -10.06
C VAL A 60 5.01 12.64 -10.66
N THR A 61 5.51 13.64 -9.95
CA THR A 61 5.49 15.05 -10.37
C THR A 61 6.90 15.52 -10.64
N ASN A 62 7.20 15.94 -11.87
CA ASN A 62 8.43 16.65 -12.17
C ASN A 62 8.30 18.10 -11.69
N LEU A 63 9.09 18.49 -10.69
CA LEU A 63 8.98 19.82 -10.08
C LEU A 63 9.56 20.94 -10.95
N VAL A 64 10.37 20.60 -11.96
CA VAL A 64 10.95 21.58 -12.89
C VAL A 64 9.97 21.87 -14.03
N THR A 65 9.38 20.83 -14.62
CA THR A 65 8.46 20.98 -15.77
C THR A 65 6.99 21.12 -15.36
N GLY A 66 6.64 20.75 -14.13
CA GLY A 66 5.26 20.65 -13.67
C GLY A 66 4.51 19.41 -14.17
N SER A 67 5.15 18.55 -14.98
CA SER A 67 4.52 17.33 -15.51
C SER A 67 4.11 16.38 -14.39
N ARG A 68 2.91 15.80 -14.50
CA ARG A 68 2.35 14.83 -13.54
C ARG A 68 1.92 13.57 -14.26
N LYS A 69 2.45 12.43 -13.83
CA LYS A 69 2.08 11.10 -14.32
C LYS A 69 1.59 10.26 -13.14
N GLY A 70 0.38 9.71 -13.27
CA GLY A 70 -0.26 8.92 -12.22
C GLY A 70 -0.74 7.59 -12.74
N GLY A 71 -0.73 6.59 -11.86
CA GLY A 71 -1.26 5.27 -12.15
C GLY A 71 -1.54 4.49 -10.88
N TRP A 72 -2.12 3.30 -11.04
CA TRP A 72 -2.41 2.39 -9.95
C TRP A 72 -2.27 0.95 -10.41
N GLU A 73 -2.01 0.08 -9.45
CA GLU A 73 -1.99 -1.37 -9.61
C GLU A 73 -2.74 -2.01 -8.45
N SER A 74 -3.11 -3.28 -8.63
CA SER A 74 -3.72 -4.07 -7.56
C SER A 74 -3.03 -5.41 -7.42
N ALA A 75 -2.97 -5.88 -6.19
CA ALA A 75 -2.56 -7.23 -5.84
C ALA A 75 -3.63 -7.87 -4.96
N GLU A 76 -3.66 -9.18 -4.90
CA GLU A 76 -4.58 -9.93 -4.04
C GLU A 76 -3.77 -10.96 -3.25
N VAL A 77 -3.98 -10.96 -1.94
CA VAL A 77 -3.30 -11.86 -1.01
C VAL A 77 -4.33 -12.86 -0.50
N TYR A 78 -4.04 -14.14 -0.69
CA TYR A 78 -4.81 -15.25 -0.17
C TYR A 78 -4.13 -15.76 1.09
N PHE A 79 -4.92 -16.00 2.13
CA PHE A 79 -4.44 -16.47 3.42
C PHE A 79 -4.95 -17.88 3.69
N LEU A 80 -4.13 -18.66 4.38
CA LEU A 80 -4.58 -19.83 5.13
C LEU A 80 -5.48 -19.38 6.29
N GLU A 81 -6.02 -20.34 7.04
CA GLU A 81 -6.74 -20.03 8.27
C GLU A 81 -5.81 -19.27 9.24
N ILE A 82 -6.25 -18.13 9.74
CA ILE A 82 -5.51 -17.29 10.68
C ILE A 82 -6.02 -17.62 12.10
N PRO A 83 -5.21 -18.28 12.95
CA PRO A 83 -5.64 -18.66 14.29
C PRO A 83 -5.94 -17.45 15.17
N ASP A 84 -6.91 -17.56 16.08
CA ASP A 84 -7.31 -16.46 16.98
C ASP A 84 -6.11 -15.94 17.81
N GLU A 85 -5.17 -16.81 18.21
CA GLU A 85 -3.96 -16.40 18.94
C GLU A 85 -3.04 -15.48 18.12
N VAL A 86 -2.99 -15.65 16.79
CA VAL A 86 -2.24 -14.77 15.88
C VAL A 86 -2.95 -13.42 15.80
N ILE A 87 -4.28 -13.42 15.70
CA ILE A 87 -5.08 -12.19 15.66
C ILE A 87 -4.90 -11.40 16.96
N ASP A 88 -4.94 -12.07 18.11
CA ASP A 88 -4.73 -11.48 19.43
C ASP A 88 -3.34 -10.86 19.54
N GLY A 89 -2.30 -11.60 19.14
CA GLY A 89 -0.92 -11.11 19.15
C GLY A 89 -0.71 -9.87 18.28
N LEU A 90 -1.30 -9.82 17.09
CA LEU A 90 -1.21 -8.67 16.18
C LEU A 90 -1.89 -7.41 16.75
N ILE A 91 -3.01 -7.59 17.45
CA ILE A 91 -3.75 -6.50 18.09
C ILE A 91 -2.99 -5.99 19.32
N GLU A 92 -2.44 -6.90 20.13
CA GLU A 92 -1.64 -6.56 21.32
C GLU A 92 -0.36 -5.81 20.94
N GLU A 93 0.31 -6.24 19.87
CA GLU A 93 1.48 -5.53 19.32
C GLU A 93 1.12 -4.13 18.79
N GLY A 94 -0.13 -3.92 18.39
CA GLY A 94 -0.65 -2.64 17.92
C GLY A 94 -0.23 -2.25 16.49
N ILE A 95 0.57 -3.07 15.82
CA ILE A 95 1.00 -2.83 14.44
C ILE A 95 -0.18 -2.77 13.46
N THR A 96 -1.25 -3.54 13.73
CA THR A 96 -2.49 -3.57 12.94
C THR A 96 -3.13 -2.18 12.77
N PHE A 97 -3.00 -1.29 13.75
CA PHE A 97 -3.59 0.06 13.71
C PHE A 97 -2.82 1.04 12.81
N ASN A 98 -1.64 0.65 12.33
CA ASN A 98 -0.79 1.50 11.50
C ASN A 98 -0.87 1.17 10.01
N VAL A 99 -1.54 0.08 9.63
CA VAL A 99 -1.58 -0.47 8.27
C VAL A 99 -3.02 -0.52 7.74
N ALA A 100 -3.19 -0.22 6.45
CA ALA A 100 -4.51 -0.32 5.81
C ALA A 100 -4.98 -1.77 5.79
N GLY A 101 -6.26 -2.00 6.11
CA GLY A 101 -6.81 -3.35 6.25
C GLY A 101 -6.32 -4.13 7.47
N GLY A 102 -5.46 -3.57 8.33
CA GLY A 102 -5.06 -4.21 9.59
C GLY A 102 -4.07 -5.35 9.47
N LEU A 103 -3.48 -5.59 8.30
CA LEU A 103 -2.56 -6.70 8.06
C LEU A 103 -1.34 -6.26 7.27
N MET A 104 -0.18 -6.74 7.71
CA MET A 104 1.11 -6.51 7.07
C MET A 104 1.63 -7.83 6.53
N LEU A 105 1.88 -7.90 5.22
CA LEU A 105 2.24 -9.13 4.52
C LEU A 105 3.54 -9.74 5.07
N GLU A 106 4.51 -8.88 5.37
CA GLU A 106 5.84 -9.22 5.85
C GLU A 106 5.91 -9.48 7.36
N HIS A 107 4.78 -9.39 8.08
CA HIS A 107 4.76 -9.65 9.52
C HIS A 107 5.11 -11.11 9.83
N PRO A 108 6.00 -11.40 10.80
CA PRO A 108 6.44 -12.77 11.09
C PRO A 108 5.31 -13.75 11.43
N LEU A 109 4.23 -13.28 12.06
CA LEU A 109 3.05 -14.10 12.38
C LEU A 109 2.12 -14.34 11.17
N ILE A 110 2.21 -13.52 10.12
CA ILE A 110 1.31 -13.55 8.96
C ILE A 110 1.97 -14.16 7.74
N LEU A 111 3.24 -13.85 7.50
CA LEU A 111 4.00 -14.35 6.36
C LEU A 111 3.92 -15.89 6.21
N PRO A 112 3.97 -16.72 7.27
CA PRO A 112 3.80 -18.17 7.16
C PRO A 112 2.36 -18.62 6.81
N LEU A 113 1.38 -17.73 7.00
CA LEU A 113 -0.04 -17.97 6.74
C LEU A 113 -0.48 -17.41 5.37
N VAL A 114 0.44 -16.84 4.59
CA VAL A 114 0.16 -16.43 3.22
C VAL A 114 0.20 -17.67 2.33
N ASP A 115 -0.93 -17.96 1.68
CA ASP A 115 -1.02 -19.06 0.72
C ASP A 115 -0.49 -18.63 -0.65
N THR A 116 -1.08 -17.56 -1.21
CA THR A 116 -0.80 -17.11 -2.57
C THR A 116 -0.85 -15.59 -2.66
N VAL A 117 0.05 -14.99 -3.45
CA VAL A 117 -0.02 -13.58 -3.85
C VAL A 117 -0.22 -13.50 -5.36
N VAL A 118 -1.33 -12.89 -5.79
CA VAL A 118 -1.61 -12.58 -7.19
C VAL A 118 -1.30 -11.11 -7.44
N GLY A 119 -0.38 -10.82 -8.36
CA GLY A 119 0.19 -9.49 -8.54
C GLY A 119 1.60 -9.41 -7.97
N THR A 120 2.01 -8.25 -7.45
CA THR A 120 3.37 -8.05 -6.94
C THR A 120 3.38 -7.72 -5.44
N ALA A 121 4.35 -8.29 -4.73
CA ALA A 121 4.47 -8.08 -3.28
C ALA A 121 4.77 -6.62 -2.91
N ASP A 122 5.52 -5.89 -3.75
CA ASP A 122 5.82 -4.46 -3.53
C ASP A 122 4.57 -3.57 -3.65
N CYS A 123 3.59 -3.95 -4.47
CA CYS A 123 2.28 -3.31 -4.50
C CYS A 123 1.54 -3.52 -3.17
N VAL A 124 1.57 -4.74 -2.62
CA VAL A 124 0.99 -5.06 -1.30
C VAL A 124 1.69 -4.27 -0.18
N MET A 125 3.03 -4.18 -0.25
CA MET A 125 3.86 -3.48 0.73
C MET A 125 3.82 -1.94 0.60
N GLY A 126 3.06 -1.41 -0.37
CA GLY A 126 2.67 0.00 -0.41
C GLY A 126 3.20 0.82 -1.59
N LEU A 127 4.12 0.30 -2.40
CA LEU A 127 4.61 1.00 -3.59
C LEU A 127 5.09 0.02 -4.67
N SER A 128 4.33 -0.09 -5.76
CA SER A 128 4.77 -0.83 -6.94
C SER A 128 5.98 -0.16 -7.58
N LYS A 129 7.12 -0.87 -7.60
CA LYS A 129 8.36 -0.40 -8.21
C LYS A 129 8.21 -0.31 -9.72
N THR A 130 7.62 -1.32 -10.35
CA THR A 130 7.40 -1.36 -11.81
C THR A 130 6.55 -0.19 -12.28
N LEU A 131 5.42 0.06 -11.61
CA LEU A 131 4.56 1.21 -11.91
C LEU A 131 5.31 2.52 -11.68
N THR A 132 5.98 2.65 -10.54
CA THR A 132 6.68 3.88 -10.17
C THR A 132 7.80 4.20 -11.16
N GLU A 133 8.61 3.22 -11.53
CA GLU A 133 9.67 3.37 -12.53
C GLU A 133 9.12 3.80 -13.90
N LYS A 134 7.99 3.22 -14.33
CA LYS A 134 7.31 3.63 -15.56
C LYS A 134 6.88 5.10 -15.49
N LEU A 135 6.20 5.51 -14.40
CA LEU A 135 5.73 6.88 -14.22
C LEU A 135 6.89 7.88 -14.14
N MET A 136 8.02 7.48 -13.52
CA MET A 136 9.24 8.28 -13.48
C MET A 136 9.80 8.51 -14.89
N LYS A 137 9.89 7.47 -15.71
CA LYS A 137 10.35 7.59 -17.11
C LYS A 137 9.43 8.52 -17.91
N GLU A 138 8.11 8.35 -17.79
CA GLU A 138 7.12 9.20 -18.48
C GLU A 138 7.20 10.67 -18.05
N ALA A 139 7.47 10.95 -16.76
CA ALA A 139 7.58 12.32 -16.24
C ALA A 139 8.89 13.03 -16.62
N LEU A 140 9.92 12.27 -17.01
CA LEU A 140 11.22 12.80 -17.45
C LEU A 140 11.25 13.10 -18.96
N VAL A 141 10.52 12.36 -19.78
CA VAL A 141 10.54 12.50 -21.25
C VAL A 141 9.97 13.85 -21.73
N GLU A 142 9.09 14.49 -20.96
CA GLU A 142 8.51 15.80 -21.31
C GLU A 142 9.44 17.00 -21.03
N ALA A 143 10.64 16.79 -20.48
CA ALA A 143 11.61 17.86 -20.25
C ALA A 143 12.47 18.22 -21.49
N MET A 144 12.23 17.59 -22.64
CA MET A 144 12.98 17.78 -23.88
C MET A 144 12.09 18.37 -25.00
N VAL A 145 11.54 19.57 -24.80
CA VAL A 145 11.01 20.43 -25.89
C VAL A 145 11.35 21.88 -25.60
#